data_AF-A0A2V2FL34-F1
#
_entry.id   AF-A0A2V2FL34-F1
#
_cell.length_a   1.000
_cell.length_b   1.000
_cell.length_c   1.000
_cell.angle_alpha   90.00
_cell.angle_beta   90.00
_cell.angle_gamma   90.00
#
_symmetry.space_group_name_H-M   'P 1'
#
loop_
_entity.id
_entity.type
_entity.pdbx_description
1 polymer ?
#
loop_
_entity_poly.entity_id
_entity_poly.type
_entity_poly.pdbx_seq_one_letter_code
_entity_poly.pdbx_strand_id
1 'polypeptide(L)'
;MVTDGSYIPANVSRESWVDVEVEVEQSMQSYLDCLDEELAQQPGFKKPPVKTVKKRRTTSRTDPDSGYINHGNKRGVGYLMESTVDCKHGIVTGVDVYSANEKESTQVLRPLERQIKLGVPMKNIALDRGYETGAVHRGLELLGITGHIPAIQFSNPPERYGFSYDLERDAFICPKGMSLTYHRLNCNKSTGKYLRCYQT
;
A
#
# COMPACT_ATOMS: atom_id res chain seq x y z
N MET A 1 6.91 12.09 12.59
CA MET A 1 5.49 12.08 12.24
C MET A 1 4.94 10.69 12.48
N VAL A 2 3.64 10.56 12.71
CA VAL A 2 2.90 9.29 12.64
C VAL A 2 1.80 9.47 11.62
N THR A 3 1.55 8.45 10.80
CA THR A 3 0.36 8.38 9.96
C THR A 3 -0.39 7.10 10.25
N ASP A 4 -1.71 7.23 10.39
CA ASP A 4 -2.59 6.09 10.65
C ASP A 4 -3.97 6.30 10.02
N GLY A 5 -4.56 5.17 9.67
CA GLY A 5 -5.87 5.04 9.07
C GLY A 5 -6.94 4.83 10.14
N SER A 6 -8.12 5.39 9.92
CA SER A 6 -9.22 5.25 10.85
C SER A 6 -10.54 5.20 10.12
N TYR A 7 -11.28 4.12 10.33
CA TYR A 7 -12.64 4.01 9.83
C TYR A 7 -13.58 4.93 10.62
N ILE A 8 -14.31 5.78 9.91
CA ILE A 8 -15.32 6.69 10.45
C ILE A 8 -16.69 6.21 9.96
N PRO A 9 -17.50 5.58 10.82
CA PRO A 9 -18.88 5.23 10.48
C PRO A 9 -19.70 6.48 10.18
N ALA A 10 -20.42 6.48 9.08
CA ALA A 10 -21.36 7.55 8.76
C ALA A 10 -22.71 7.27 9.43
N ASN A 11 -23.37 8.32 9.94
CA ASN A 11 -24.71 8.20 10.52
C ASN A 11 -25.76 8.14 9.40
N VAL A 12 -25.85 6.98 8.74
CA VAL A 12 -26.66 6.77 7.55
C VAL A 12 -27.71 5.69 7.83
N SER A 13 -28.97 5.96 7.44
CA SER A 13 -30.07 4.98 7.59
C SER A 13 -29.75 3.68 6.84
N ARG A 14 -30.00 2.54 7.49
CA ARG A 14 -29.82 1.21 6.86
C ARG A 14 -30.68 1.00 5.62
N GLU A 15 -31.83 1.67 5.55
CA GLU A 15 -32.74 1.61 4.39
C GLU A 15 -32.16 2.30 3.16
N SER A 16 -31.17 3.17 3.34
CA SER A 16 -30.46 3.82 2.24
C SER A 16 -29.26 3.02 1.74
N TRP A 17 -28.92 1.90 2.39
CA TRP A 17 -27.80 1.07 1.96
C TRP A 17 -28.17 0.35 0.68
N VAL A 18 -27.28 0.43 -0.30
CA VAL A 18 -27.46 -0.18 -1.61
C VAL A 18 -26.21 -0.93 -1.99
N ASP A 19 -26.41 -2.09 -2.62
CA ASP A 19 -25.32 -2.82 -3.26
C ASP A 19 -25.22 -2.39 -4.71
N VAL A 20 -24.09 -1.81 -5.06
CA VAL A 20 -23.80 -1.33 -6.41
C VAL A 20 -22.78 -2.29 -7.02
N GLU A 21 -23.05 -2.74 -8.24
CA GLU A 21 -22.05 -3.39 -9.07
C GLU A 21 -21.25 -2.31 -9.77
N VAL A 22 -19.96 -2.20 -9.40
CA VAL A 22 -19.04 -1.27 -10.03
C VAL A 22 -18.09 -2.07 -10.91
N GLU A 23 -17.94 -1.64 -12.16
CA GLU A 23 -16.89 -2.11 -13.04
C GLU A 23 -15.58 -1.45 -12.61
N VAL A 24 -14.70 -2.24 -12.00
CA VAL A 24 -13.39 -1.75 -11.57
C VAL A 24 -12.36 -2.29 -12.52
N GLU A 25 -11.53 -1.40 -13.05
CA GLU A 25 -10.34 -1.77 -13.79
C GLU A 25 -9.35 -2.44 -12.84
N GLN A 26 -9.17 -3.74 -13.01
CA GLN A 26 -8.10 -4.46 -12.35
C GLN A 26 -6.82 -4.27 -13.17
N SER A 27 -5.98 -3.37 -12.68
CA SER A 27 -4.67 -3.05 -13.25
C SER A 27 -3.59 -3.04 -12.15
N MET A 28 -2.38 -2.61 -12.52
CA MET A 28 -1.30 -2.38 -11.58
C MET A 28 -1.70 -1.25 -10.61
N GLN A 29 -1.59 -1.49 -9.31
CA GLN A 29 -1.82 -0.44 -8.31
C GLN A 29 -0.72 0.62 -8.43
N SER A 30 -1.12 1.86 -8.73
CA SER A 30 -0.23 3.02 -8.67
C SER A 30 -0.21 3.57 -7.24
N TYR A 31 0.99 3.81 -6.72
CA TYR A 31 1.21 4.42 -5.40
C TYR A 31 1.81 5.83 -5.54
N LEU A 32 2.82 5.96 -6.40
CA LEU A 32 3.51 7.19 -6.75
C LEU A 32 3.98 7.09 -8.19
N ASP A 33 4.04 8.23 -8.89
CA ASP A 33 4.42 8.26 -10.30
C ASP A 33 5.90 7.85 -10.46
N CYS A 34 6.80 8.30 -9.56
CA CYS A 34 8.20 7.89 -9.55
C CYS A 34 8.41 6.39 -9.29
N LEU A 35 7.51 5.77 -8.49
CA LEU A 35 7.56 4.33 -8.23
C LEU A 35 7.11 3.54 -9.46
N ASP A 36 6.10 4.02 -10.17
CA ASP A 36 5.63 3.42 -11.42
C ASP A 36 6.70 3.52 -12.51
N GLU A 37 7.42 4.65 -12.59
CA GLU A 37 8.56 4.85 -13.49
C GLU A 37 9.73 3.91 -13.17
N GLU A 38 10.12 3.79 -11.90
CA GLU A 38 11.18 2.86 -11.47
C GLU A 38 10.81 1.43 -11.81
N LEU A 39 9.57 1.02 -11.52
CA LEU A 39 9.08 -0.32 -11.80
C LEU A 39 9.07 -0.63 -13.30
N ALA A 40 8.76 0.36 -14.14
CA ALA A 40 8.76 0.22 -15.60
C ALA A 40 10.16 0.01 -16.19
N GLN A 41 11.21 0.48 -15.51
CA GLN A 41 12.61 0.31 -15.93
C GLN A 41 13.20 -1.04 -15.53
N GLN A 42 12.52 -1.80 -14.66
CA GLN A 42 13.02 -3.08 -14.17
C GLN A 42 13.05 -4.16 -15.27
N PRO A 43 14.09 -5.01 -15.33
CA PRO A 43 14.16 -6.11 -16.28
C PRO A 43 12.96 -7.05 -16.14
N GLY A 44 12.35 -7.46 -17.25
CA GLY A 44 11.18 -8.34 -17.26
C GLY A 44 9.86 -7.66 -16.90
N PHE A 45 9.84 -6.34 -16.68
CA PHE A 45 8.59 -5.60 -16.56
C PHE A 45 7.72 -5.80 -17.81
N LYS A 46 6.44 -6.11 -17.56
CA LYS A 46 5.41 -6.22 -18.58
C LYS A 46 4.15 -5.62 -18.00
N LYS A 47 3.62 -4.56 -18.61
CA LYS A 47 2.38 -3.93 -18.15
C LYS A 47 1.26 -4.99 -18.18
N PRO A 48 0.61 -5.32 -17.04
CA PRO A 48 -0.47 -6.28 -17.03
C PRO A 48 -1.62 -5.75 -17.91
N PRO A 49 -2.31 -6.64 -18.63
CA PRO A 49 -3.50 -6.23 -19.38
C PRO A 49 -4.55 -5.71 -18.38
N VAL A 50 -5.18 -4.59 -18.72
CA VAL A 50 -6.31 -4.06 -17.95
C VAL A 50 -7.47 -5.05 -18.11
N LYS A 51 -7.99 -5.53 -16.99
CA LYS A 51 -9.17 -6.41 -16.97
C LYS A 51 -10.28 -5.70 -16.21
N THR A 52 -11.43 -5.55 -16.84
CA THR A 52 -12.62 -5.05 -16.16
C THR A 52 -13.22 -6.17 -15.32
N VAL A 53 -13.32 -5.96 -14.01
CA VAL A 53 -13.95 -6.92 -13.09
C VAL A 53 -15.12 -6.24 -12.42
N LYS A 54 -16.27 -6.92 -12.43
CA LYS A 54 -17.44 -6.49 -11.66
C LYS A 54 -17.22 -6.80 -10.19
N LYS A 55 -17.25 -5.77 -9.35
CA LYS A 55 -17.22 -5.91 -7.89
C LYS A 55 -18.50 -5.36 -7.31
N ARG A 56 -19.15 -6.16 -6.48
CA ARG A 56 -20.25 -5.70 -5.63
C ARG A 56 -19.67 -4.97 -4.42
N ARG A 57 -20.11 -3.73 -4.20
CA ARG A 57 -19.76 -2.92 -3.03
C ARG A 57 -21.03 -2.38 -2.40
N THR A 58 -21.10 -2.43 -1.08
CA THR A 58 -22.20 -1.81 -0.32
C THR A 58 -21.83 -0.36 -0.02
N THR A 59 -22.72 0.56 -0.35
CA THR A 59 -22.58 2.01 -0.16
C THR A 59 -23.93 2.63 0.23
N SER A 60 -24.00 3.95 0.38
CA SER A 60 -25.24 4.69 0.59
C SER A 60 -25.81 5.23 -0.73
N ARG A 61 -27.14 5.16 -0.89
CA ARG A 61 -27.85 5.78 -2.01
C ARG A 61 -27.69 7.30 -2.04
N THR A 62 -27.60 7.94 -0.88
CA THR A 62 -27.46 9.40 -0.77
C THR A 62 -26.01 9.86 -0.82
N ASP A 63 -25.07 8.94 -0.65
CA ASP A 63 -23.64 9.22 -0.55
C ASP A 63 -22.80 8.05 -1.11
N PRO A 64 -22.63 7.99 -2.45
CA PRO A 64 -21.96 6.88 -3.12
C PRO A 64 -20.46 6.74 -2.80
N ASP A 65 -19.82 7.80 -2.30
CA ASP A 65 -18.39 7.81 -1.97
C ASP A 65 -18.10 7.02 -0.68
N SER A 66 -19.13 6.82 0.15
CA SER A 66 -19.05 5.95 1.31
C SER A 66 -18.81 4.48 0.93
N GLY A 67 -18.29 3.70 1.87
CA GLY A 67 -18.02 2.27 1.69
C GLY A 67 -18.37 1.46 2.92
N TYR A 68 -18.39 0.14 2.78
CA TYR A 68 -18.76 -0.73 3.90
C TYR A 68 -17.57 -1.03 4.79
N ILE A 69 -17.71 -0.68 6.07
CA ILE A 69 -16.73 -0.93 7.11
C ILE A 69 -16.96 -2.31 7.73
N ASN A 70 -15.92 -3.12 7.71
CA ASN A 70 -15.88 -4.42 8.36
C ASN A 70 -14.60 -4.56 9.19
N HIS A 71 -14.41 -3.70 10.21
CA HIS A 71 -13.16 -3.61 10.98
C HIS A 71 -13.42 -3.55 12.49
N GLY A 72 -12.93 -4.55 13.24
CA GLY A 72 -13.14 -4.65 14.69
C GLY A 72 -14.62 -4.54 15.07
N ASN A 73 -14.93 -3.61 15.99
CA ASN A 73 -16.30 -3.31 16.42
C ASN A 73 -17.03 -2.30 15.51
N LYS A 74 -16.34 -1.72 14.51
CA LYS A 74 -16.94 -0.78 13.55
C LYS A 74 -17.61 -1.58 12.42
N ARG A 75 -18.89 -1.32 12.21
CA ARG A 75 -19.74 -1.96 11.20
C ARG A 75 -20.65 -0.91 10.56
N GLY A 76 -20.86 -1.04 9.26
CA GLY A 76 -21.80 -0.21 8.50
C GLY A 76 -21.09 0.66 7.47
N VAL A 77 -21.85 1.56 6.85
CA VAL A 77 -21.34 2.43 5.78
C VAL A 77 -20.58 3.63 6.37
N GLY A 78 -19.47 4.00 5.76
CA GLY A 78 -18.66 5.14 6.18
C GLY A 78 -17.38 5.30 5.37
N TYR A 79 -16.36 5.86 6.01
CA TYR A 79 -15.16 6.34 5.34
C TYR A 79 -13.88 5.80 5.97
N LEU A 80 -12.82 5.77 5.18
CA LEU A 80 -11.45 5.61 5.66
C LEU A 80 -10.81 7.00 5.72
N MET A 81 -10.44 7.45 6.91
CA MET A 81 -9.65 8.67 7.10
C MET A 81 -8.19 8.31 7.30
N GLU A 82 -7.31 8.89 6.51
CA GLU A 82 -5.87 8.81 6.68
C GLU A 82 -5.39 10.12 7.31
N SER A 83 -4.72 10.06 8.46
CA SER A 83 -4.30 11.26 9.19
C SER A 83 -2.83 11.22 9.54
N THR A 84 -2.13 12.35 9.35
CA THR A 84 -0.71 12.52 9.70
C THR A 84 -0.57 13.54 10.83
N VAL A 85 0.22 13.20 11.84
CA VAL A 85 0.42 14.01 13.05
C VAL A 85 1.89 14.21 13.34
N ASP A 86 2.27 15.43 13.71
CA ASP A 86 3.52 15.73 14.37
C ASP A 86 3.45 15.35 15.84
N CYS A 87 4.04 14.20 16.17
CA CYS A 87 4.07 13.68 17.53
C CYS A 87 4.79 14.57 18.53
N LYS A 88 5.69 15.45 18.07
CA LYS A 88 6.44 16.34 18.98
C LYS A 88 5.54 17.43 19.54
N HIS A 89 4.65 17.98 18.72
CA HIS A 89 3.81 19.13 19.08
C HIS A 89 2.32 18.80 19.16
N GLY A 90 1.91 17.58 18.78
CA GLY A 90 0.51 17.16 18.75
C GLY A 90 -0.31 17.83 17.65
N ILE A 91 0.33 18.24 16.54
CA ILE A 91 -0.33 18.99 15.46
C ILE A 91 -0.66 18.04 14.31
N VAL A 92 -1.90 18.07 13.85
CA VAL A 92 -2.30 17.37 12.62
C VAL A 92 -1.72 18.13 11.42
N THR A 93 -0.91 17.46 10.61
CA THR A 93 -0.23 18.05 9.44
C THR A 93 -0.93 17.73 8.12
N GLY A 94 -1.76 16.69 8.09
CA GLY A 94 -2.52 16.31 6.91
C GLY A 94 -3.65 15.34 7.25
N VAL A 95 -4.77 15.47 6.52
CA VAL A 95 -5.92 14.57 6.59
C VAL A 95 -6.46 14.35 5.18
N ASP A 96 -6.65 13.10 4.83
CA ASP A 96 -7.29 12.68 3.59
C ASP A 96 -8.41 11.68 3.90
N VAL A 97 -9.47 11.70 3.11
CA VAL A 97 -10.66 10.85 3.33
C VAL A 97 -10.97 10.09 2.05
N TYR A 98 -11.20 8.79 2.21
CA TYR A 98 -11.44 7.83 1.15
C TYR A 98 -12.69 7.00 1.45
N SER A 99 -13.23 6.34 0.45
CA SER A 99 -14.24 5.29 0.66
C SER A 99 -13.69 4.22 1.61
N ALA A 100 -14.49 3.73 2.54
CA ALA A 100 -14.08 2.63 3.43
C ALA A 100 -13.80 1.30 2.70
N ASN A 101 -14.08 1.23 1.39
CA ASN A 101 -13.71 0.10 0.54
C ASN A 101 -12.22 0.12 0.10
N GLU A 102 -11.52 1.23 0.33
CA GLU A 102 -10.11 1.41 0.00
C GLU A 102 -9.20 0.87 1.11
N LYS A 103 -7.92 0.67 0.77
CA LYS A 103 -6.91 0.15 1.71
C LYS A 103 -5.92 1.24 2.11
N GLU A 104 -5.65 1.35 3.39
CA GLU A 104 -4.69 2.30 3.98
C GLU A 104 -3.33 2.29 3.26
N SER A 105 -2.74 1.09 3.12
CA SER A 105 -1.44 0.92 2.42
C SER A 105 -1.41 1.44 0.98
N THR A 106 -2.54 1.43 0.28
CA THR A 106 -2.61 1.96 -1.10
C THR A 106 -2.77 3.47 -1.16
N GLN A 107 -3.24 4.09 -0.09
CA GLN A 107 -3.57 5.52 -0.06
C GLN A 107 -2.46 6.37 0.57
N VAL A 108 -1.62 5.82 1.46
CA VAL A 108 -0.71 6.59 2.31
C VAL A 108 0.31 7.48 1.57
N LEU A 109 0.85 7.05 0.43
CA LEU A 109 2.02 7.73 -0.16
C LEU A 109 1.70 9.08 -0.83
N ARG A 110 0.56 9.20 -1.53
CA ARG A 110 0.17 10.45 -2.23
C ARG A 110 -0.08 11.62 -1.24
N PRO A 111 -0.80 11.42 -0.11
CA PRO A 111 -0.88 12.40 0.97
C PRO A 111 0.47 12.87 1.49
N LEU A 112 1.42 11.96 1.71
CA LEU A 112 2.75 12.30 2.21
C LEU A 112 3.55 13.11 1.19
N GLU A 113 3.52 12.71 -0.08
CA GLU A 113 4.16 13.46 -1.17
C GLU A 113 3.63 14.90 -1.24
N ARG A 114 2.31 15.07 -1.18
CA ARG A 114 1.67 16.40 -1.19
C ARG A 114 2.08 17.24 0.01
N GLN A 115 2.15 16.66 1.21
CA GLN A 115 2.61 17.37 2.41
C GLN A 115 4.07 17.85 2.25
N ILE A 116 4.96 17.01 1.72
CA ILE A 116 6.35 17.40 1.42
C ILE A 116 6.39 18.55 0.42
N LYS A 117 5.62 18.48 -0.68
CA LYS A 117 5.52 19.54 -1.70
C LYS A 117 5.02 20.86 -1.12
N LEU A 118 4.18 20.81 -0.07
CA LEU A 118 3.70 21.98 0.67
C LEU A 118 4.68 22.49 1.73
N GLY A 119 5.86 21.88 1.86
CA GLY A 119 6.91 22.31 2.77
C GLY A 119 6.80 21.75 4.19
N VAL A 120 5.99 20.72 4.42
CA VAL A 120 5.95 20.02 5.73
C VAL A 120 7.26 19.24 5.92
N PRO A 121 8.08 19.56 6.94
CA PRO A 121 9.38 18.92 7.13
C PRO A 121 9.21 17.51 7.72
N MET A 122 9.16 16.51 6.85
CA MET A 122 8.98 15.11 7.23
C MET A 122 10.22 14.28 6.88
N LYS A 123 11.00 13.90 7.89
CA LYS A 123 12.16 13.01 7.72
C LYS A 123 11.94 11.60 8.22
N ASN A 124 11.16 11.44 9.29
CA ASN A 124 10.86 10.16 9.91
C ASN A 124 9.36 10.03 10.09
N ILE A 125 8.82 8.88 9.68
CA ILE A 125 7.42 8.55 9.86
C ILE A 125 7.26 7.18 10.47
N ALA A 126 6.40 7.06 11.48
CA ALA A 126 5.95 5.76 11.98
C ALA A 126 4.60 5.43 11.37
N LEU A 127 4.47 4.18 10.90
CA LEU A 127 3.26 3.62 10.32
C LEU A 127 2.92 2.32 11.03
N ASP A 128 1.64 1.96 11.02
CA ASP A 128 1.15 0.71 11.57
C ASP A 128 1.56 -0.53 10.73
N ARG A 129 1.29 -1.74 11.23
CA ARG A 129 1.63 -2.99 10.53
C ARG A 129 0.83 -3.19 9.23
N GLY A 130 -0.33 -2.58 9.08
CA GLY A 130 -1.16 -2.62 7.87
C GLY A 130 -0.50 -1.97 6.65
N TYR A 131 0.46 -1.08 6.86
CA TYR A 131 1.26 -0.43 5.81
C TYR A 131 2.45 -1.27 5.32
N GLU A 132 2.72 -2.43 5.92
CA GLU A 132 3.89 -3.28 5.62
C GLU A 132 3.81 -3.90 4.23
N THR A 133 4.20 -3.12 3.22
CA THR A 133 4.24 -3.49 1.81
C THR A 133 5.49 -2.91 1.15
N GLY A 134 6.10 -3.66 0.22
CA GLY A 134 7.32 -3.20 -0.45
C GLY A 134 7.14 -1.89 -1.23
N ALA A 135 5.94 -1.63 -1.75
CA ALA A 135 5.64 -0.37 -2.43
C ALA A 135 5.65 0.84 -1.47
N VAL A 136 5.12 0.68 -0.26
CA VAL A 136 5.18 1.71 0.78
C VAL A 136 6.63 1.97 1.19
N HIS A 137 7.40 0.93 1.49
CA HIS A 137 8.82 1.08 1.84
C HIS A 137 9.62 1.82 0.78
N ARG A 138 9.54 1.37 -0.48
CA ARG A 138 10.25 2.03 -1.58
C ARG A 138 9.73 3.44 -1.85
N GLY A 139 8.42 3.66 -1.74
CA GLY A 139 7.84 4.99 -1.89
C GLY A 139 8.33 5.98 -0.83
N LEU A 140 8.48 5.55 0.42
CA LEU A 140 9.06 6.38 1.48
C LEU A 140 10.52 6.75 1.18
N GLU A 141 11.33 5.79 0.70
CA GLU A 141 12.71 6.06 0.27
C GLU A 141 12.78 7.11 -0.85
N LEU A 142 11.92 6.99 -1.86
CA LEU A 142 11.83 7.94 -2.98
C LEU A 142 11.39 9.35 -2.52
N LEU A 143 10.58 9.42 -1.47
CA LEU A 143 10.20 10.68 -0.82
C LEU A 143 11.27 11.23 0.15
N GLY A 144 12.37 10.51 0.36
CA GLY A 144 13.42 10.88 1.31
C GLY A 144 12.99 10.76 2.78
N ILE A 145 12.01 9.89 3.06
CA ILE A 145 11.49 9.63 4.40
C ILE A 145 12.00 8.28 4.91
N THR A 146 12.49 8.26 6.15
CA THR A 146 12.72 7.00 6.89
C THR A 146 11.41 6.51 7.49
N GLY A 147 10.93 5.35 7.01
CA GLY A 147 9.74 4.67 7.53
C GLY A 147 10.07 3.72 8.68
N HIS A 148 9.30 3.80 9.76
CA HIS A 148 9.33 2.84 10.86
C HIS A 148 8.02 2.04 10.86
N ILE A 149 8.06 0.85 10.28
CA ILE A 149 6.90 -0.03 10.11
C ILE A 149 7.17 -1.38 10.80
N PRO A 150 6.25 -1.90 11.64
CA PRO A 150 6.41 -3.23 12.22
C PRO A 150 6.44 -4.33 11.16
N ALA A 151 7.53 -5.09 11.12
CA ALA A 151 7.72 -6.17 10.14
C ALA A 151 6.68 -7.30 10.28
N ILE A 152 6.21 -7.82 9.13
CA ILE A 152 5.42 -9.06 9.07
C ILE A 152 6.37 -10.25 9.00
N GLN A 153 6.28 -11.15 9.99
CA GLN A 153 6.95 -12.44 9.90
C GLN A 153 6.19 -13.38 8.96
N PHE A 154 6.83 -13.74 7.84
CA PHE A 154 6.31 -14.76 6.93
C PHE A 154 6.58 -16.16 7.49
N SER A 155 5.69 -17.12 7.20
CA SER A 155 5.81 -18.50 7.70
C SER A 155 6.97 -19.28 7.07
N ASN A 156 7.37 -18.92 5.84
CA ASN A 156 8.43 -19.57 5.07
C ASN A 156 9.43 -18.54 4.54
N PRO A 157 10.17 -17.85 5.43
CA PRO A 157 11.14 -16.86 5.00
C PRO A 157 12.41 -17.56 4.45
N PRO A 158 13.16 -16.95 3.51
CA PRO A 158 14.36 -17.56 2.92
C PRO A 158 15.38 -18.04 3.96
N GLU A 159 15.51 -17.30 5.07
CA GLU A 159 16.41 -17.57 6.19
C GLU A 159 16.12 -18.94 6.83
N ARG A 160 14.85 -19.37 6.84
CA ARG A 160 14.46 -20.70 7.35
C ARG A 160 15.09 -21.84 6.54
N TYR A 161 15.43 -21.59 5.29
CA TYR A 161 16.08 -22.56 4.40
C TYR A 161 17.61 -22.33 4.30
N GLY A 162 18.17 -21.47 5.14
CA GLY A 162 19.60 -21.16 5.18
C GLY A 162 20.07 -20.16 4.13
N PHE A 163 19.16 -19.40 3.52
CA PHE A 163 19.53 -18.28 2.67
C PHE A 163 19.84 -17.05 3.52
N SER A 164 20.77 -16.21 3.07
CA SER A 164 20.97 -14.85 3.58
C SER A 164 20.83 -13.84 2.45
N TYR A 165 20.56 -12.58 2.78
CA TYR A 165 20.43 -11.50 1.80
C TYR A 165 21.62 -10.54 1.91
N ASP A 166 22.31 -10.34 0.78
CA ASP A 166 23.38 -9.35 0.61
C ASP A 166 22.76 -8.06 0.06
N LEU A 167 22.64 -7.06 0.93
CA LEU A 167 22.01 -5.76 0.63
C LEU A 167 22.79 -4.98 -0.43
N GLU A 168 24.12 -5.03 -0.40
CA GLU A 168 24.96 -4.23 -1.32
C GLU A 168 24.90 -4.77 -2.74
N ARG A 169 24.81 -6.09 -2.88
CA ARG A 169 24.76 -6.77 -4.18
C ARG A 169 23.35 -7.04 -4.69
N ASP A 170 22.31 -6.78 -3.90
CA ASP A 170 20.93 -7.15 -4.20
C ASP A 170 20.85 -8.62 -4.63
N ALA A 171 21.31 -9.49 -3.74
CA ALA A 171 21.46 -10.92 -4.01
C ALA A 171 21.13 -11.79 -2.79
N PHE A 172 20.56 -12.97 -3.04
CA PHE A 172 20.43 -14.00 -2.01
C PHE A 172 21.64 -14.94 -2.07
N ILE A 173 22.26 -15.20 -0.93
CA ILE A 173 23.30 -16.23 -0.80
C ILE A 173 22.64 -17.52 -0.35
N CYS A 174 22.79 -18.58 -1.13
CA CYS A 174 22.24 -19.89 -0.77
C CYS A 174 23.11 -20.60 0.28
N PRO A 175 22.61 -21.69 0.92
CA PRO A 175 23.38 -22.45 1.92
C PRO A 175 24.73 -23.00 1.44
N LYS A 176 24.91 -23.14 0.11
CA LYS A 176 26.17 -23.58 -0.51
C LYS A 176 27.14 -22.43 -0.81
N GLY A 177 26.80 -21.19 -0.43
CA GLY A 177 27.60 -20.00 -0.68
C GLY A 177 27.50 -19.42 -2.09
N MET A 178 26.60 -19.93 -2.95
CA MET A 178 26.39 -19.38 -4.29
C MET A 178 25.46 -18.15 -4.22
N SER A 179 25.82 -17.10 -4.96
CA SER A 179 25.03 -15.88 -5.09
C SER A 179 23.93 -16.03 -6.12
N LEU A 180 22.70 -15.67 -5.75
CA LEU A 180 21.54 -15.54 -6.61
C LEU A 180 21.27 -14.05 -6.81
N THR A 181 21.67 -13.50 -7.95
CA THR A 181 21.50 -12.08 -8.24
C THR A 181 20.10 -11.78 -8.75
N TYR A 182 19.62 -10.56 -8.53
CA TYR A 182 18.37 -10.11 -9.12
C TYR A 182 18.44 -10.21 -10.65
N HIS A 183 17.53 -11.00 -11.22
CA HIS A 183 17.51 -11.26 -12.66
C HIS A 183 16.41 -10.47 -13.37
N ARG A 184 15.16 -10.60 -12.91
CA ARG A 184 14.00 -9.95 -13.53
C ARG A 184 12.76 -9.93 -12.62
N LEU A 185 11.77 -9.13 -13.00
CA LEU A 185 10.41 -9.25 -12.51
C LEU A 185 9.64 -10.37 -13.21
N ASN A 186 8.84 -11.09 -12.43
CA ASN A 186 7.80 -11.97 -12.91
C ASN A 186 6.43 -11.37 -12.56
N CYS A 187 5.64 -11.05 -13.59
CA CYS A 187 4.27 -10.57 -13.40
C CYS A 187 3.32 -11.75 -13.19
N ASN A 188 2.61 -11.76 -12.06
CA ASN A 188 1.51 -12.67 -11.83
C ASN A 188 0.28 -12.21 -12.64
N LYS A 189 -0.10 -12.98 -13.67
CA LYS A 189 -1.18 -12.62 -14.62
C LYS A 189 -2.59 -12.55 -13.99
N SER A 190 -2.82 -13.20 -12.85
CA SER A 190 -4.14 -13.18 -12.19
C SER A 190 -4.29 -12.04 -11.20
N THR A 191 -3.20 -11.65 -10.53
CA THR A 191 -3.23 -10.60 -9.49
C THR A 191 -2.64 -9.27 -9.95
N GLY A 192 -1.90 -9.24 -11.06
CA GLY A 192 -1.16 -8.05 -11.51
C GLY A 192 0.06 -7.71 -10.65
N LYS A 193 0.37 -8.54 -9.64
CA LYS A 193 1.52 -8.33 -8.74
C LYS A 193 2.82 -8.76 -9.39
N TYR A 194 3.89 -8.02 -9.14
CA TYR A 194 5.24 -8.38 -9.55
C TYR A 194 5.98 -9.09 -8.42
N LEU A 195 6.71 -10.13 -8.78
CA LEU A 195 7.65 -10.82 -7.90
C LEU A 195 9.06 -10.67 -8.47
N ARG A 196 10.03 -10.35 -7.62
CA ARG A 196 11.44 -10.31 -8.00
C ARG A 196 11.97 -11.74 -8.10
N CYS A 197 12.64 -12.06 -9.21
CA CYS A 197 13.23 -13.36 -9.46
C CYS A 197 14.75 -13.25 -9.31
N TYR A 198 15.31 -14.10 -8.45
CA TYR A 198 16.74 -14.20 -8.17
C TYR A 198 17.26 -15.53 -8.70
N GLN A 199 18.36 -15.52 -9.46
CA GLN A 199 18.95 -16.70 -10.12
C GLN A 199 20.48 -16.61 -10.11
N THR A 200 21.14 -17.77 -10.25
CA THR A 200 22.61 -17.88 -10.42
C THR A 200 23.06 -17.35 -11.76
#